data_AF-A0A6V7HXN0-F1
#
_entry.id   AF-A0A6V7HXN0-F1
#
_cell.length_a   1.000
_cell.length_b   1.000
_cell.length_c   1.000
_cell.angle_alpha   90.00
_cell.angle_beta   90.00
_cell.angle_gamma   90.00
#
_symmetry.space_group_name_H-M   'P 1'
#
loop_
_entity.id
_entity.type
_entity.pdbx_description
1 polymer ?
#
loop_
_entity_poly.entity_id
_entity_poly.type
_entity_poly.pdbx_seq_one_letter_code
_entity_poly.pdbx_strand_id
1 'polypeptide(L)' 'PFGKRGWKLYYCTLCELVLYLHKDEYGLRNDSVHNTIRIHHALATKASDYTKKQHVFRLQTADQAEYLFQT' A
#
# COMPACT_ATOMS: atom_id res chain seq x y z
N PRO A 1 15.06 -8.58 14.60
CA PRO A 1 14.91 -7.74 13.39
C PRO A 1 13.44 -7.65 12.97
N PHE A 2 12.88 -6.44 12.89
CA PHE A 2 11.56 -6.24 12.26
C PHE A 2 11.57 -6.93 10.89
N GLY A 3 10.60 -7.83 10.66
CA GLY A 3 10.67 -8.92 9.69
C GLY A 3 11.07 -8.54 8.26
N LYS A 4 11.40 -9.55 7.44
CA LYS A 4 11.79 -9.36 6.03
C LYS A 4 10.67 -8.65 5.25
N ARG A 5 10.80 -7.33 5.05
CA ARG A 5 9.96 -6.53 4.16
C ARG A 5 10.52 -6.61 2.74
N GLY A 6 9.64 -6.71 1.75
CA GLY A 6 10.01 -6.78 0.34
C GLY A 6 8.87 -6.29 -0.54
N TRP A 7 9.21 -5.96 -1.79
CA TRP A 7 8.23 -5.51 -2.78
C TRP A 7 7.33 -6.67 -3.20
N LYS A 8 6.03 -6.39 -3.27
CA LYS A 8 5.01 -7.32 -3.79
C LYS A 8 4.11 -6.56 -4.74
N LEU A 9 3.76 -7.19 -5.85
CA LEU A 9 2.76 -6.66 -6.78
C LEU A 9 1.37 -6.95 -6.21
N TYR A 10 0.52 -5.92 -6.24
CA TYR A 10 -0.89 -6.02 -5.90
C TYR A 10 -1.70 -5.24 -6.93
N TYR A 11 -2.92 -5.72 -7.19
CA TYR A 11 -3.93 -4.92 -7.86
C TYR A 11 -4.67 -4.13 -6.78
N CYS A 12 -4.63 -2.81 -6.86
CA CYS A 12 -5.19 -1.95 -5.82
C CYS A 12 -6.52 -1.38 -6.27
N THR A 13 -7.58 -1.60 -5.50
CA THR A 13 -8.86 -0.91 -5.69
C THR A 13 -9.06 0.08 -4.54
N LEU A 14 -9.35 1.34 -4.87
CA LEU A 14 -9.79 2.32 -3.88
C LEU A 14 -11.32 2.29 -3.82
N CYS A 15 -11.87 1.92 -2.66
CA CYS A 15 -13.29 2.07 -2.38
C CYS A 15 -13.44 2.88 -1.09
N GLU A 16 -14.18 3.98 -1.19
CA GLU A 16 -14.28 5.00 -0.14
C GLU A 16 -12.89 5.50 0.31
N LEU A 17 -12.48 5.18 1.54
CA LEU A 17 -11.19 5.52 2.14
C LEU A 17 -10.41 4.27 2.55
N VAL A 18 -10.59 3.18 1.79
CA VAL A 18 -9.88 1.92 1.98
C VAL A 18 -9.28 1.47 0.67
N LEU A 19 -7.97 1.21 0.69
CA LEU A 19 -7.26 0.52 -0.39
C LEU A 19 -7.34 -0.98 -0.16
N TYR A 20 -7.96 -1.69 -1.10
CA TYR A 20 -8.03 -3.14 -1.14
C TYR A 20 -6.89 -3.67 -2.01
N LEU A 21 -6.10 -4.58 -1.48
CA LEU A 21 -4.91 -5.13 -2.13
C LEU A 21 -5.19 -6.55 -2.62
N HIS A 22 -5.46 -6.69 -3.90
CA HIS A 22 -5.79 -7.97 -4.53
C HIS A 22 -4.54 -8.68 -5.08
N LYS A 23 -4.52 -10.01 -5.02
CA LYS A 23 -3.43 -10.83 -5.58
C LYS A 23 -3.50 -10.93 -7.11
N ASP A 24 -4.68 -10.81 -7.67
CA ASP A 24 -4.95 -10.91 -9.10
C ASP A 24 -5.96 -9.84 -9.53
N GLU A 25 -6.10 -9.69 -10.84
CA GLU A 25 -7.02 -8.77 -11.50
C GLU A 25 -8.51 -9.11 -11.28
N TYR A 26 -8.82 -10.30 -10.77
CA TYR A 26 -10.17 -10.80 -10.48
C TYR A 26 -10.55 -10.67 -8.99
N GLY A 27 -9.80 -9.86 -8.25
CA GLY A 27 -9.69 -9.73 -6.79
C GLY A 27 -10.93 -9.53 -5.92
N LEU A 28 -12.14 -9.53 -6.49
CA LEU A 28 -13.38 -9.38 -5.72
C LEU A 28 -13.78 -10.63 -4.93
N ARG A 29 -13.19 -11.79 -5.22
CA ARG A 29 -13.79 -13.07 -4.83
C ARG A 29 -13.27 -13.71 -3.54
N ASN A 30 -12.12 -13.29 -3.00
CA ASN A 30 -11.59 -13.97 -1.81
C ASN A 30 -10.49 -13.20 -1.05
N ASP A 31 -10.59 -11.88 -0.91
CA ASP A 31 -9.59 -11.17 -0.14
C ASP A 31 -9.89 -11.17 1.35
N SER A 32 -9.00 -11.85 2.08
CA SER A 32 -8.96 -11.78 3.53
C SER A 32 -8.84 -10.32 3.98
N VAL A 33 -9.63 -9.92 4.99
CA VAL A 33 -9.69 -8.57 5.58
C VAL A 33 -8.29 -7.97 5.91
N HIS A 34 -7.29 -8.84 6.09
CA HIS A 34 -5.89 -8.52 6.34
C HIS A 34 -5.17 -7.76 5.19
N ASN A 35 -5.72 -7.74 3.98
CA ASN A 35 -5.10 -7.13 2.81
C ASN A 35 -5.73 -5.77 2.44
N THR A 36 -6.01 -4.96 3.46
CA THR A 36 -6.61 -3.63 3.32
C THR A 36 -5.79 -2.56 4.03
N ILE A 37 -5.78 -1.35 3.49
CA ILE A 37 -5.14 -0.18 4.10
C ILE A 37 -6.19 0.92 4.22
N ARG A 38 -6.53 1.33 5.46
CA ARG A 38 -7.39 2.49 5.68
C ARG A 38 -6.59 3.76 5.47
N ILE A 39 -7.12 4.68 4.67
CA ILE A 39 -6.44 5.92 4.30
C ILE A 39 -7.12 7.17 4.86
N HIS A 40 -8.08 7.02 5.79
CA HIS A 40 -8.65 8.13 6.52
C HIS A 40 -7.55 8.86 7.31
N HIS A 41 -7.30 10.12 6.98
CA HIS A 41 -6.17 10.94 7.43
C HIS A 41 -4.76 10.41 7.06
N ALA A 42 -4.63 9.67 5.97
CA ALA A 42 -3.32 9.31 5.46
C ALA A 42 -2.69 10.46 4.67
N LEU A 43 -1.37 10.56 4.74
CA LEU A 43 -0.57 11.50 3.96
C LEU A 43 0.27 10.74 2.93
N ALA A 44 0.09 11.08 1.66
CA ALA A 44 0.92 10.58 0.57
C ALA A 44 2.00 11.63 0.21
N THR A 45 3.27 11.22 0.17
CA THR A 45 4.40 12.10 -0.20
C THR A 45 5.36 11.38 -1.15
N LYS A 46 6.08 12.15 -1.97
CA LYS A 46 7.17 11.58 -2.78
C LYS A 46 8.26 11.01 -1.86
N ALA A 47 8.68 9.76 -2.08
CA ALA A 47 9.75 9.13 -1.32
C ALA A 47 11.12 9.52 -1.92
N SER A 48 11.51 10.79 -1.80
CA SER A 48 12.74 11.34 -2.40
C SER A 48 14.03 10.69 -1.86
N ASP A 49 13.97 10.12 -0.66
CA ASP A 49 15.03 9.38 0.00
C ASP A 49 15.14 7.91 -0.45
N TYR A 50 14.12 7.40 -1.16
CA TYR A 50 14.10 6.03 -1.62
C TYR A 50 14.69 5.89 -3.03
N THR A 51 15.94 5.43 -3.10
CA THR A 51 16.73 5.42 -4.34
C THR A 51 16.70 4.10 -5.13
N LYS A 52 16.11 3.04 -4.57
CA LYS A 52 16.17 1.69 -5.18
C LYS A 52 15.21 1.48 -6.35
N LYS A 53 14.13 2.28 -6.44
CA LYS A 53 13.13 2.25 -7.52
C LYS A 53 12.66 3.66 -7.83
N GLN A 54 12.32 3.92 -9.09
CA GLN A 54 11.73 5.18 -9.52
C GLN A 54 10.23 5.22 -9.25
N HIS A 55 9.64 6.42 -9.28
CA HIS A 55 8.20 6.65 -9.11
C HIS A 55 7.63 6.06 -7.81
N VAL A 56 8.39 6.19 -6.72
CA VAL A 56 7.95 5.72 -5.39
C VAL A 56 7.35 6.86 -4.58
N PHE A 57 6.19 6.60 -3.98
CA PHE A 57 5.60 7.46 -2.96
C PHE A 57 5.44 6.71 -1.64
N ARG A 58 5.48 7.47 -0.54
CA ARG A 58 5.25 7.00 0.83
C ARG A 58 3.83 7.36 1.23
N LEU A 59 3.10 6.39 1.77
CA LEU A 59 1.81 6.57 2.42
C LEU A 59 2.00 6.38 3.92
N GLN A 60 1.72 7.41 4.71
CA GLN A 60 1.70 7.37 6.17
C GLN A 60 0.25 7.42 6.62
N THR A 61 -0.23 6.39 7.31
CA THR A 61 -1.62 6.29 7.79
C THR A 61 -1.77 6.91 9.18
N ALA A 62 -3.02 7.16 9.61
CA ALA A 62 -3.32 7.76 10.91
C ALA A 62 -2.84 6.93 12.11
N ASP A 63 -2.76 5.61 11.95
CA ASP A 63 -2.19 4.68 12.93
C ASP A 63 -0.65 4.54 12.82
N GLN A 64 0.00 5.47 12.12
CA GLN A 64 1.45 5.60 11.96
C GLN A 64 2.10 4.44 11.18
N ALA A 65 1.32 3.63 10.46
CA ALA A 65 1.90 2.67 9.53
C ALA A 65 2.46 3.39 8.29
N GLU A 66 3.58 2.89 7.78
CA GLU A 66 4.23 3.41 6.58
C GLU A 66 4.28 2.36 5.48
N TYR A 67 3.86 2.76 4.29
CA TYR A 67 3.89 1.95 3.08
C TYR A 67 4.64 2.68 1.98
N LEU A 68 5.40 1.93 1.18
CA LEU A 68 5.99 2.42 -0.07
C LEU A 68 5.24 1.80 -1.24
N PHE A 69 4.79 2.64 -2.16
CA PHE A 69 4.13 2.25 -3.39
C PHE A 69 4.98 2.68 -4.58
N GLN A 70 5.03 1.84 -5.61
CA GLN A 70 5.62 2.15 -6.92
C GLN A 70 4.48 2.13 -7.94
N THR A 71 4.41 3.15 -8.79
CA THR A 71 3.45 3.25 -9.91
C THR A 71 4.16 3.33 -11.25
#